data_AF-A0A8C6DV08-F1
#
_entry.id   AF-A0A8C6DV08-F1
#
_cell.length_a   1.000
_cell.length_b   1.000
_cell.length_c   1.000
_cell.angle_alpha   90.00
_cell.angle_beta   90.00
_cell.angle_gamma   90.00
#
_symmetry.space_group_name_H-M   'P 1'
#
loop_
_entity.id
_entity.type
_entity.pdbx_description
1 polymer ?
#
loop_
_entity_poly.entity_id
_entity_poly.type
_entity_poly.pdbx_seq_one_letter_code
_entity_poly.pdbx_strand_id
1 'polypeptide(L)'
;MFPFSGWGLGCLRLCLLRVWTGEATGRWACGTCQSRLYGSGGSQPEVSRSDPARGILKEWALLVSPFGRLRARLPCHLTVRPLDPLTYPDGDRVLVTVSGVEGGARALAGLQVNYDEAQKEVTIVADVIDHQASVEVNAPLKFDLNIQSSGSGCVKVQNIECDNCKIETEQGTSILQSVKSQKLHVQTTGGKVICLGTVYGDIDIRASDKSTVTVDKLQGSSINISTEDGLLKVKYLYTESSFLSSAAGDITLGSVHDSSSGCLNALAQQGAIDVYVSELGKVELKVHKGSILVKVASSLQAYLQLSGKEIDMNSDVHVEEMNEAHRDDGVIITGFLNQTSKHEKWIKADAPKGTVRFRSQSWFQSLKLQD
;
A
#
# COMPACT_ATOMS: atom_id res chain seq x y z
N MET A 1 43.58 -3.97 16.55
CA MET A 1 44.17 -3.67 17.87
C MET A 1 43.60 -2.33 18.32
N PHE A 2 42.70 -2.36 19.30
CA PHE A 2 42.14 -1.18 20.02
C PHE A 2 43.19 -0.61 21.01
N PRO A 3 43.02 0.53 21.72
CA PRO A 3 41.76 1.24 22.12
C PRO A 3 41.81 2.78 21.86
N PHE A 4 41.05 3.71 22.49
CA PHE A 4 40.08 3.70 23.61
C PHE A 4 38.97 4.77 23.48
N SER A 5 37.71 4.36 23.73
CA SER A 5 36.61 5.02 24.49
C SER A 5 36.34 6.54 24.49
N GLY A 6 35.05 6.87 24.33
CA GLY A 6 34.40 8.08 24.85
C GLY A 6 32.87 8.01 24.75
N TRP A 7 32.17 7.71 25.85
CA TRP A 7 30.69 7.77 25.94
C TRP A 7 30.20 9.20 26.20
N GLY A 8 28.99 9.56 25.74
CA GLY A 8 28.42 10.87 26.11
C GLY A 8 27.07 11.24 25.52
N LEU A 9 25.99 10.64 26.03
CA LEU A 9 24.63 11.20 26.15
C LEU A 9 23.83 11.54 24.86
N GLY A 10 22.51 11.34 24.94
CA GLY A 10 21.59 11.53 23.82
C GLY A 10 20.91 12.90 23.80
N CYS A 11 20.45 13.31 22.62
CA CYS A 11 19.51 14.41 22.43
C CYS A 11 18.30 13.93 21.61
N LEU A 12 17.20 13.62 22.30
CA LEU A 12 15.87 13.54 21.70
C LEU A 12 15.48 14.94 21.19
N ARG A 13 15.68 15.22 19.89
CA ARG A 13 15.15 16.43 19.27
C ARG A 13 13.66 16.25 18.98
N LEU A 14 12.85 16.80 19.87
CA LEU A 14 11.43 17.09 19.63
C LEU A 14 11.31 18.08 18.46
N CYS A 15 11.04 17.58 17.26
CA CYS A 15 10.67 18.42 16.13
C CYS A 15 9.20 18.86 16.28
N LEU A 16 9.00 20.16 16.50
CA LEU A 16 7.69 20.79 16.62
C LEU A 16 6.93 20.70 15.29
N LEU A 17 5.83 19.95 15.27
CA LEU A 17 4.85 19.95 14.18
C LEU A 17 4.17 21.32 14.09
N ARG A 18 4.40 22.05 12.99
CA ARG A 18 3.60 23.23 12.65
C ARG A 18 2.29 22.77 12.02
N VAL A 19 1.19 22.95 12.76
CA VAL A 19 -0.16 22.85 12.22
C VAL A 19 -0.40 24.03 11.28
N TRP A 20 -0.80 23.77 10.03
CA TRP A 20 -1.40 24.78 9.16
C TRP A 20 -2.92 24.75 9.31
N THR A 21 -3.45 25.69 10.10
CA THR A 21 -4.87 26.07 10.06
C THR A 21 -5.10 27.06 8.94
N GLY A 22 -5.81 26.63 7.90
CA GLY A 22 -6.27 27.47 6.79
C GLY A 22 -7.79 27.46 6.70
N GLU A 23 -8.47 28.23 7.56
CA GLU A 23 -9.90 28.50 7.38
C GLU A 23 -10.11 29.51 6.25
N ALA A 24 -10.87 29.12 5.22
CA ALA A 24 -11.43 30.05 4.25
C ALA A 24 -12.89 29.65 4.00
N THR A 25 -13.81 30.48 4.48
CA THR A 25 -15.26 30.21 4.55
C THR A 25 -15.96 30.43 3.21
N GLY A 26 -16.24 29.34 2.48
CA GLY A 26 -17.00 29.35 1.22
C GLY A 26 -18.49 29.04 1.42
N ARG A 27 -19.30 30.05 1.75
CA ARG A 27 -20.76 29.93 1.89
C ARG A 27 -21.43 29.74 0.52
N TRP A 28 -21.86 28.51 0.18
CA TRP A 28 -22.72 28.25 -0.99
C TRP A 28 -24.12 27.80 -0.55
N ALA A 29 -25.14 28.46 -1.09
CA ALA A 29 -26.53 28.27 -0.70
C ALA A 29 -27.18 27.11 -1.46
N CYS A 30 -28.07 26.38 -0.79
CA CYS A 30 -28.86 25.31 -1.40
C CYS A 30 -29.89 25.92 -2.37
N GLY A 31 -29.69 25.73 -3.68
CA GLY A 31 -30.63 26.09 -4.72
C GLY A 31 -31.60 24.93 -5.02
N THR A 32 -32.89 25.12 -4.72
CA THR A 32 -33.94 24.15 -5.02
C THR A 32 -34.32 24.17 -6.51
N CYS A 33 -33.98 23.10 -7.23
CA CYS A 33 -34.45 22.88 -8.60
C CYS A 33 -35.24 21.57 -8.71
N GLN A 34 -36.57 21.67 -8.65
CA GLN A 34 -37.45 20.60 -9.14
C GLN A 34 -37.29 20.48 -10.66
N SER A 35 -37.12 19.27 -11.18
CA SER A 35 -37.37 18.97 -12.60
C SER A 35 -38.23 17.72 -12.73
N ARG A 36 -39.07 17.68 -13.77
CA ARG A 36 -40.25 16.82 -13.84
C ARG A 36 -39.93 15.46 -14.47
N LEU A 37 -40.66 14.45 -14.00
CA LEU A 37 -40.79 13.15 -14.65
C LEU A 37 -41.34 13.28 -16.09
N TYR A 38 -40.68 12.62 -17.04
CA TYR A 38 -41.29 12.01 -18.22
C TYR A 38 -40.57 10.69 -18.47
N GLY A 39 -41.31 9.62 -18.74
CA GLY A 39 -40.78 8.26 -18.81
C GLY A 39 -40.95 7.61 -20.19
N SER A 40 -39.99 6.77 -20.54
CA SER A 40 -40.02 5.65 -21.49
C SER A 40 -38.60 5.05 -21.49
N GLY A 41 -38.33 3.74 -21.55
CA GLY A 41 -39.20 2.57 -21.57
C GLY A 41 -38.36 1.35 -21.96
N GLY A 42 -38.54 0.20 -21.29
CA GLY A 42 -38.01 -1.11 -21.74
C GLY A 42 -36.56 -1.46 -21.36
N SER A 43 -36.38 -2.18 -20.26
CA SER A 43 -35.74 -3.52 -20.21
C SER A 43 -35.51 -3.92 -18.74
N GLN A 44 -36.16 -5.00 -18.28
CA GLN A 44 -35.79 -5.62 -17.01
C GLN A 44 -34.44 -6.30 -17.18
N PRO A 45 -33.44 -6.06 -16.32
CA PRO A 45 -32.39 -7.03 -16.10
C PRO A 45 -33.01 -8.28 -15.46
N GLU A 46 -32.66 -9.46 -15.97
CA GLU A 46 -33.03 -10.73 -15.33
C GLU A 46 -32.56 -10.73 -13.87
N VAL A 47 -33.40 -11.23 -12.98
CA VAL A 47 -33.04 -11.43 -11.57
C VAL A 47 -31.88 -12.42 -11.52
N SER A 48 -30.68 -11.89 -11.28
CA SER A 48 -29.49 -12.69 -10.98
C SER A 48 -29.84 -13.66 -9.87
N ARG A 49 -29.67 -14.96 -10.14
CA ARG A 49 -29.93 -16.04 -9.18
C ARG A 49 -29.39 -15.67 -7.81
N SER A 50 -30.27 -15.68 -6.82
CA SER A 50 -29.91 -15.41 -5.43
C SER A 50 -28.75 -16.32 -5.01
N ASP A 51 -27.64 -15.73 -4.57
CA ASP A 51 -26.68 -16.45 -3.74
C ASP A 51 -27.44 -17.13 -2.59
N PRO A 52 -27.06 -18.37 -2.19
CA PRO A 52 -27.67 -19.02 -1.05
C PRO A 52 -27.56 -18.10 0.16
N ALA A 53 -28.68 -17.84 0.83
CA ALA A 53 -28.75 -16.87 1.92
C ALA A 53 -27.73 -17.22 3.01
N ARG A 54 -26.69 -16.38 3.15
CA ARG A 54 -25.68 -16.54 4.20
C ARG A 54 -26.31 -16.20 5.54
N GLY A 55 -26.52 -17.20 6.38
CA GLY A 55 -27.02 -17.04 7.73
C GLY A 55 -25.90 -16.67 8.70
N ILE A 56 -26.26 -15.95 9.77
CA ILE A 56 -25.40 -15.84 10.95
C ILE A 56 -25.45 -17.18 11.68
N LEU A 57 -24.29 -17.80 11.87
CA LEU A 57 -24.15 -19.10 12.54
C LEU A 57 -23.92 -18.94 14.04
N LYS A 58 -23.14 -17.94 14.47
CA LYS A 58 -22.85 -17.65 15.88
C LYS A 58 -22.28 -16.25 16.07
N GLU A 59 -22.55 -15.68 17.24
CA GLU A 59 -22.01 -14.38 17.67
C GLU A 59 -21.40 -14.46 19.08
N TRP A 60 -20.44 -13.56 19.34
CA TRP A 60 -19.82 -13.34 20.64
C TRP A 60 -19.73 -11.83 20.89
N ALA A 61 -20.00 -11.40 22.12
CA ALA A 61 -19.71 -10.06 22.60
C ALA A 61 -18.82 -10.17 23.83
N LEU A 62 -17.54 -9.80 23.69
CA LEU A 62 -16.54 -9.84 24.76
C LEU A 62 -16.42 -8.45 25.40
N LEU A 63 -16.37 -8.40 26.74
CA LEU A 63 -15.88 -7.24 27.48
C LEU A 63 -14.35 -7.27 27.47
N VAL A 64 -13.71 -6.19 27.06
CA VAL A 64 -12.25 -6.09 26.88
C VAL A 64 -11.71 -4.75 27.41
N SER A 65 -10.40 -4.67 27.62
CA SER A 65 -9.74 -3.36 27.77
C SER A 65 -9.78 -2.60 26.43
N PRO A 66 -10.01 -1.28 26.38
CA PRO A 66 -10.03 -0.51 25.13
C PRO A 66 -8.69 -0.45 24.37
N PHE A 67 -7.59 -0.85 25.04
CA PHE A 67 -6.26 -1.00 24.48
C PHE A 67 -5.81 -2.44 24.67
N GLY A 68 -5.39 -3.09 23.59
CA GLY A 68 -5.07 -4.51 23.57
C GLY A 68 -4.68 -4.98 22.18
N ARG A 69 -4.73 -6.30 21.96
CA ARG A 69 -4.42 -6.93 20.67
C ARG A 69 -5.53 -7.88 20.25
N LEU A 70 -5.83 -7.90 18.95
CA LEU A 70 -6.55 -8.98 18.29
C LEU A 70 -5.56 -9.94 17.63
N ARG A 71 -5.57 -11.20 18.07
CA ARG A 71 -4.84 -12.31 17.44
C ARG A 71 -5.83 -13.23 16.74
N ALA A 72 -5.74 -13.36 15.42
CA ALA A 72 -6.61 -14.22 14.62
C ALA A 72 -5.80 -15.25 13.83
N ARG A 73 -6.21 -16.52 13.84
CA ARG A 73 -5.65 -17.59 13.00
C ARG A 73 -6.79 -18.43 12.41
N LEU A 74 -7.10 -18.23 11.13
CA LEU A 74 -8.33 -18.74 10.50
C LEU A 74 -8.13 -19.22 9.04
N PRO A 75 -8.59 -20.43 8.65
CA PRO A 75 -8.53 -20.94 7.28
C PRO A 75 -9.71 -20.51 6.39
N CYS A 76 -10.27 -19.33 6.64
CA CYS A 76 -11.46 -18.80 5.97
C CYS A 76 -11.41 -17.27 5.82
N HIS A 77 -12.48 -16.67 5.31
CA HIS A 77 -12.57 -15.22 5.20
C HIS A 77 -12.66 -14.54 6.57
N LEU A 78 -11.90 -13.45 6.75
CA LEU A 78 -11.90 -12.62 7.96
C LEU A 78 -12.03 -11.15 7.58
N THR A 79 -13.00 -10.45 8.16
CA THR A 79 -13.10 -8.98 8.09
C THR A 79 -12.92 -8.38 9.48
N VAL A 80 -12.01 -7.42 9.62
CA VAL A 80 -11.80 -6.63 10.85
C VAL A 80 -12.11 -5.17 10.57
N ARG A 81 -12.98 -4.58 11.38
CA ARG A 81 -13.38 -3.16 11.33
C ARG A 81 -13.38 -2.56 12.74
N PRO A 82 -13.25 -1.24 12.88
CA PRO A 82 -13.45 -0.59 14.17
C PRO A 82 -14.86 -0.84 14.68
N LEU A 83 -14.97 -1.03 15.99
CA LEU A 83 -16.20 -0.91 16.75
C LEU A 83 -16.79 0.49 16.54
N ASP A 84 -18.11 0.57 16.36
CA ASP A 84 -18.79 1.86 16.18
C ASP A 84 -18.71 2.71 17.48
N PRO A 85 -18.04 3.88 17.45
CA PRO A 85 -17.89 4.72 18.64
C PRO A 85 -19.20 5.41 19.05
N LEU A 86 -20.24 5.43 18.20
CA LEU A 86 -21.55 5.96 18.57
C LEU A 86 -22.34 4.97 19.43
N THR A 87 -22.27 3.68 19.09
CA THR A 87 -22.92 2.60 19.85
C THR A 87 -22.09 2.17 21.08
N TYR A 88 -20.75 2.23 21.00
CA TYR A 88 -19.84 1.77 22.05
C TYR A 88 -18.75 2.82 22.36
N PRO A 89 -19.10 3.94 23.02
CA PRO A 89 -18.19 5.07 23.23
C PRO A 89 -16.96 4.74 24.08
N ASP A 90 -17.07 3.79 25.01
CA ASP A 90 -15.97 3.38 25.89
C ASP A 90 -14.92 2.51 25.16
N GLY A 91 -15.24 1.99 23.97
CA GLY A 91 -14.36 1.07 23.23
C GLY A 91 -14.08 -0.24 23.97
N ASP A 92 -14.95 -0.67 24.88
CA ASP A 92 -14.72 -1.79 25.80
C ASP A 92 -15.23 -3.15 25.26
N ARG A 93 -15.55 -3.26 23.96
CA ARG A 93 -16.08 -4.49 23.35
C ARG A 93 -15.26 -5.00 22.17
N VAL A 94 -15.21 -6.32 22.05
CA VAL A 94 -15.00 -6.99 20.77
C VAL A 94 -16.25 -7.78 20.42
N LEU A 95 -16.82 -7.53 19.25
CA LEU A 95 -17.93 -8.31 18.69
C LEU A 95 -17.38 -9.23 17.60
N VAL A 96 -17.66 -10.52 17.68
CA VAL A 96 -17.29 -11.51 16.67
C VAL A 96 -18.57 -12.14 16.12
N THR A 97 -18.80 -12.03 14.82
CA THR A 97 -19.94 -12.64 14.12
C THR A 97 -19.41 -13.63 13.09
N VAL A 98 -19.95 -14.84 13.06
CA VAL A 98 -19.58 -15.87 12.07
C VAL A 98 -20.79 -16.16 11.20
N SER A 99 -20.59 -16.09 9.89
CA SER A 99 -21.62 -16.34 8.88
C SER A 99 -21.20 -17.48 7.96
N GLY A 100 -22.19 -18.17 7.36
CA GLY A 100 -21.97 -19.29 6.46
C GLY A 100 -23.28 -19.79 5.84
N VAL A 101 -23.22 -20.95 5.17
CA VAL A 101 -24.40 -21.56 4.54
C VAL A 101 -25.25 -22.30 5.57
N GLU A 102 -26.57 -22.22 5.45
CA GLU A 102 -27.52 -22.89 6.34
C GLU A 102 -27.30 -24.42 6.40
N GLY A 103 -27.35 -24.98 7.61
CA GLY A 103 -27.03 -26.39 7.91
C GLY A 103 -25.61 -26.62 8.48
N GLY A 104 -24.76 -25.58 8.51
CA GLY A 104 -23.36 -25.63 8.94
C GLY A 104 -23.06 -25.85 10.44
N ALA A 105 -23.78 -26.72 11.16
CA ALA A 105 -23.46 -27.03 12.57
C ALA A 105 -22.03 -27.59 12.76
N ARG A 106 -21.48 -28.25 11.73
CA ARG A 106 -20.08 -28.70 11.69
C ARG A 106 -19.07 -27.56 11.44
N ALA A 107 -19.50 -26.42 10.89
CA ALA A 107 -18.61 -25.31 10.52
C ALA A 107 -18.03 -24.56 11.73
N LEU A 108 -18.61 -24.72 12.93
CA LEU A 108 -18.16 -24.01 14.15
C LEU A 108 -17.33 -24.86 15.12
N ALA A 109 -17.19 -26.17 14.88
CA ALA A 109 -16.69 -27.13 15.87
C ALA A 109 -15.22 -26.88 16.28
N GLY A 110 -14.42 -26.25 15.42
CA GLY A 110 -13.01 -25.91 15.70
C GLY A 110 -12.78 -24.47 16.16
N LEU A 111 -13.79 -23.59 16.17
CA LEU A 111 -13.60 -22.15 16.39
C LEU A 111 -13.61 -21.78 17.88
N GLN A 112 -12.48 -21.28 18.35
CA GLN A 112 -12.26 -20.77 19.70
C GLN A 112 -12.17 -19.25 19.67
N VAL A 113 -12.90 -18.59 20.57
CA VAL A 113 -12.90 -17.14 20.78
C VAL A 113 -12.73 -16.91 22.28
N ASN A 114 -11.62 -16.29 22.67
CA ASN A 114 -11.27 -16.05 24.07
C ASN A 114 -10.67 -14.64 24.26
N TYR A 115 -10.75 -14.10 25.48
CA TYR A 115 -10.05 -12.90 25.90
C TYR A 115 -9.17 -13.21 27.12
N ASP A 116 -7.88 -12.90 27.02
CA ASP A 116 -6.94 -12.93 28.14
C ASP A 116 -6.83 -11.50 28.71
N GLU A 117 -7.34 -11.29 29.93
CA GLU A 117 -7.31 -9.99 30.60
C GLU A 117 -5.90 -9.57 31.04
N ALA A 118 -5.03 -10.51 31.37
CA ALA A 118 -3.66 -10.24 31.81
C ALA A 118 -2.76 -9.82 30.64
N GLN A 119 -2.95 -10.42 29.45
CA GLN A 119 -2.27 -10.03 28.22
C GLN A 119 -3.01 -8.93 27.43
N LYS A 120 -4.28 -8.67 27.76
CA LYS A 120 -5.21 -7.84 26.96
C LYS A 120 -5.30 -8.30 25.50
N GLU A 121 -5.27 -9.62 25.28
CA GLU A 121 -5.27 -10.24 23.95
C GLU A 121 -6.59 -10.99 23.71
N VAL A 122 -7.33 -10.60 22.67
CA VAL A 122 -8.44 -11.39 22.13
C VAL A 122 -7.87 -12.38 21.13
N THR A 123 -8.12 -13.67 21.35
CA THR A 123 -7.67 -14.76 20.49
C THR A 123 -8.84 -15.39 19.77
N ILE A 124 -8.78 -15.45 18.44
CA ILE A 124 -9.75 -16.09 17.55
C ILE A 124 -9.00 -17.13 16.71
N VAL A 125 -9.19 -18.42 17.00
CA VAL A 125 -8.43 -19.51 16.36
C VAL A 125 -9.38 -20.62 15.90
N ALA A 126 -9.17 -21.11 14.67
CA ALA A 126 -9.74 -22.36 14.21
C ALA A 126 -8.71 -23.13 13.38
N ASP A 127 -8.54 -24.42 13.65
CA ASP A 127 -7.72 -25.30 12.80
C ASP A 127 -8.53 -25.88 11.63
N VAL A 128 -9.84 -26.11 11.84
CA VAL A 128 -10.79 -26.55 10.82
C VAL A 128 -12.07 -25.73 10.94
N ILE A 129 -12.40 -25.02 9.86
CA ILE A 129 -13.64 -24.27 9.67
C ILE A 129 -14.07 -24.48 8.20
N ASP A 130 -15.35 -24.23 7.88
CA ASP A 130 -15.77 -24.25 6.48
C ASP A 130 -15.09 -23.12 5.69
N HIS A 131 -14.48 -23.42 4.54
CA HIS A 131 -13.84 -22.40 3.69
C HIS A 131 -14.84 -21.35 3.17
N GLN A 132 -16.14 -21.67 3.12
CA GLN A 132 -17.20 -20.70 2.78
C GLN A 132 -17.64 -19.84 3.99
N ALA A 133 -17.19 -20.15 5.21
CA ALA A 133 -17.47 -19.32 6.37
C ALA A 133 -16.76 -17.95 6.26
N SER A 134 -17.38 -16.94 6.85
CA SER A 134 -16.81 -15.61 6.99
C SER A 134 -16.94 -15.14 8.42
N VAL A 135 -15.80 -14.85 9.04
CA VAL A 135 -15.70 -14.25 10.38
C VAL A 135 -15.62 -12.74 10.22
N GLU A 136 -16.43 -12.01 10.98
CA GLU A 136 -16.40 -10.57 11.07
C GLU A 136 -16.09 -10.17 12.52
N VAL A 137 -15.16 -9.23 12.69
CA VAL A 137 -14.71 -8.75 13.99
C VAL A 137 -14.83 -7.23 14.03
N ASN A 138 -15.63 -6.73 14.97
CA ASN A 138 -15.65 -5.32 15.35
C ASN A 138 -14.78 -5.19 16.61
N ALA A 139 -13.62 -4.56 16.49
CA ALA A 139 -12.65 -4.40 17.58
C ALA A 139 -12.42 -2.92 17.92
N PRO A 140 -11.99 -2.57 19.14
CA PRO A 140 -11.71 -1.18 19.49
C PRO A 140 -10.68 -0.57 18.54
N LEU A 141 -10.89 0.70 18.16
CA LEU A 141 -10.13 1.36 17.09
C LEU A 141 -8.61 1.25 17.24
N LYS A 142 -8.13 1.19 18.49
CA LYS A 142 -6.73 1.20 18.93
C LYS A 142 -6.12 -0.20 19.14
N PHE A 143 -6.80 -1.27 18.75
CA PHE A 143 -6.25 -2.63 18.89
C PHE A 143 -5.14 -2.89 17.88
N ASP A 144 -4.01 -3.40 18.39
CA ASP A 144 -2.98 -4.02 17.56
C ASP A 144 -3.53 -5.28 16.90
N LEU A 145 -3.08 -5.58 15.68
CA LEU A 145 -3.57 -6.71 14.89
C LEU A 145 -2.45 -7.71 14.64
N ASN A 146 -2.72 -8.99 14.88
CA ASN A 146 -1.86 -10.11 14.49
C ASN A 146 -2.73 -11.19 13.83
N ILE A 147 -2.86 -11.11 12.51
CA ILE A 147 -3.77 -11.91 11.70
C ILE A 147 -2.98 -12.90 10.86
N GLN A 148 -3.35 -14.16 10.90
CA GLN A 148 -2.82 -15.25 10.07
C GLN A 148 -3.99 -15.94 9.37
N SER A 149 -3.93 -16.07 8.05
CA SER A 149 -4.92 -16.84 7.27
C SER A 149 -4.25 -17.88 6.38
N SER A 150 -4.72 -19.12 6.53
CA SER A 150 -4.24 -20.27 5.75
C SER A 150 -5.21 -20.64 4.62
N GLY A 151 -4.70 -21.38 3.64
CA GLY A 151 -5.41 -21.67 2.40
C GLY A 151 -5.80 -20.38 1.65
N SER A 152 -7.00 -20.39 1.08
CA SER A 152 -7.56 -19.29 0.26
C SER A 152 -8.30 -18.22 1.07
N GLY A 153 -8.16 -18.18 2.40
CA GLY A 153 -8.87 -17.24 3.26
C GLY A 153 -8.49 -15.78 2.99
N CYS A 154 -9.45 -14.96 2.53
CA CYS A 154 -9.20 -13.53 2.33
C CYS A 154 -9.31 -12.77 3.65
N VAL A 155 -8.31 -11.93 3.94
CA VAL A 155 -8.30 -11.02 5.10
C VAL A 155 -8.65 -9.62 4.62
N LYS A 156 -9.57 -8.95 5.31
CA LYS A 156 -9.93 -7.55 5.06
C LYS A 156 -9.83 -6.75 6.35
N VAL A 157 -8.98 -5.72 6.38
CA VAL A 157 -8.87 -4.78 7.52
C VAL A 157 -9.29 -3.40 7.04
N GLN A 158 -10.22 -2.76 7.74
CA GLN A 158 -10.80 -1.47 7.33
C GLN A 158 -10.76 -0.46 8.48
N ASN A 159 -10.34 0.78 8.22
CA ASN A 159 -10.49 1.94 9.11
C ASN A 159 -9.95 1.79 10.55
N ILE A 160 -8.93 0.93 10.77
CA ILE A 160 -8.26 0.74 12.08
C ILE A 160 -7.09 1.73 12.23
N GLU A 161 -6.83 2.18 13.47
CA GLU A 161 -5.69 3.04 13.84
C GLU A 161 -4.92 2.46 15.04
N CYS A 162 -3.86 1.70 14.78
CA CYS A 162 -3.12 0.90 15.76
C CYS A 162 -1.62 1.26 15.81
N ASP A 163 -0.83 0.61 16.69
CA ASP A 163 0.62 0.77 16.69
C ASP A 163 1.30 -0.31 15.85
N ASN A 164 0.81 -1.56 15.94
CA ASN A 164 1.32 -2.70 15.17
C ASN A 164 0.18 -3.42 14.44
N CYS A 165 0.29 -3.54 13.12
CA CYS A 165 -0.59 -4.36 12.29
C CYS A 165 0.24 -5.40 11.54
N LYS A 166 0.05 -6.68 11.87
CA LYS A 166 0.67 -7.81 11.18
C LYS A 166 -0.39 -8.66 10.51
N ILE A 167 -0.23 -8.91 9.20
CA ILE A 167 -1.12 -9.77 8.40
C ILE A 167 -0.26 -10.77 7.63
N GLU A 168 -0.52 -12.07 7.80
CA GLU A 168 0.11 -13.17 7.06
C GLU A 168 -0.97 -13.97 6.32
N THR A 169 -0.79 -14.24 5.03
CA THR A 169 -1.76 -14.96 4.18
C THR A 169 -1.09 -15.99 3.27
N GLU A 170 -1.68 -17.18 3.12
CA GLU A 170 -1.10 -18.24 2.29
C GLU A 170 -1.40 -18.10 0.79
N GLN A 171 -2.68 -18.15 0.39
CA GLN A 171 -3.15 -18.04 -1.01
C GLN A 171 -4.32 -17.05 -1.17
N GLY A 172 -4.77 -16.45 -0.07
CA GLY A 172 -5.91 -15.52 -0.03
C GLY A 172 -5.58 -14.11 -0.55
N THR A 173 -6.60 -13.26 -0.56
CA THR A 173 -6.41 -11.81 -0.79
C THR A 173 -6.34 -11.07 0.55
N SER A 174 -5.25 -10.34 0.77
CA SER A 174 -5.12 -9.35 1.85
C SER A 174 -5.61 -7.98 1.37
N ILE A 175 -6.69 -7.45 1.94
CA ILE A 175 -7.24 -6.14 1.63
C ILE A 175 -7.07 -5.22 2.84
N LEU A 176 -6.38 -4.09 2.67
CA LEU A 176 -6.22 -3.07 3.68
C LEU A 176 -6.87 -1.78 3.19
N GLN A 177 -7.88 -1.28 3.89
CA GLN A 177 -8.61 -0.08 3.49
C GLN A 177 -8.49 1.01 4.56
N SER A 178 -7.89 2.14 4.21
CA SER A 178 -7.76 3.31 5.09
C SER A 178 -7.16 2.98 6.47
N VAL A 179 -6.17 2.07 6.51
CA VAL A 179 -5.51 1.61 7.74
C VAL A 179 -4.40 2.57 8.13
N LYS A 180 -4.34 2.94 9.40
CA LYS A 180 -3.20 3.65 9.99
C LYS A 180 -2.51 2.74 10.99
N SER A 181 -1.19 2.65 10.90
CA SER A 181 -0.37 1.94 11.88
C SER A 181 0.92 2.72 12.12
N GLN A 182 1.60 2.52 13.25
CA GLN A 182 3.02 2.90 13.32
C GLN A 182 3.86 1.92 12.51
N LYS A 183 3.57 0.61 12.64
CA LYS A 183 4.27 -0.49 11.96
C LYS A 183 3.27 -1.44 11.30
N LEU A 184 3.24 -1.40 9.97
CA LEU A 184 2.44 -2.30 9.16
C LEU A 184 3.33 -3.35 8.48
N HIS A 185 3.07 -4.63 8.76
CA HIS A 185 3.71 -5.74 8.08
C HIS A 185 2.66 -6.64 7.41
N VAL A 186 2.78 -6.84 6.09
CA VAL A 186 1.91 -7.72 5.32
C VAL A 186 2.77 -8.73 4.57
N GLN A 187 2.63 -10.02 4.88
CA GLN A 187 3.30 -11.09 4.17
C GLN A 187 2.26 -11.98 3.46
N THR A 188 2.53 -12.31 2.21
CA THR A 188 1.74 -13.28 1.44
C THR A 188 2.66 -14.23 0.68
N THR A 189 2.30 -15.52 0.66
CA THR A 189 3.00 -16.56 -0.13
C THR A 189 2.25 -16.96 -1.40
N GLY A 190 1.17 -16.25 -1.73
CA GLY A 190 0.27 -16.56 -2.82
C GLY A 190 -0.97 -15.69 -2.78
N GLY A 191 -1.49 -15.31 -3.94
CA GLY A 191 -2.71 -14.49 -4.05
C GLY A 191 -2.40 -13.01 -4.27
N LYS A 192 -2.96 -12.12 -3.43
CA LYS A 192 -2.94 -10.67 -3.70
C LYS A 192 -2.88 -9.82 -2.43
N VAL A 193 -2.15 -8.71 -2.50
CA VAL A 193 -2.23 -7.60 -1.52
C VAL A 193 -2.87 -6.39 -2.19
N ILE A 194 -3.93 -5.84 -1.60
CA ILE A 194 -4.69 -4.71 -2.13
C ILE A 194 -4.83 -3.64 -1.04
N CYS A 195 -4.14 -2.51 -1.22
CA CYS A 195 -4.23 -1.35 -0.32
C CYS A 195 -5.14 -0.29 -0.95
N LEU A 196 -6.31 -0.08 -0.36
CA LEU A 196 -7.37 0.82 -0.82
C LEU A 196 -7.41 2.11 0.00
N GLY A 197 -7.61 3.25 -0.66
CA GLY A 197 -7.54 4.56 0.00
C GLY A 197 -6.12 4.87 0.48
N THR A 198 -5.99 5.50 1.65
CA THR A 198 -4.69 5.87 2.25
C THR A 198 -4.29 4.87 3.32
N VAL A 199 -3.20 4.14 3.10
CA VAL A 199 -2.54 3.36 4.16
C VAL A 199 -1.36 4.15 4.72
N TYR A 200 -1.32 4.32 6.04
CA TYR A 200 -0.34 5.15 6.73
C TYR A 200 0.53 4.35 7.70
N GLY A 201 1.84 4.59 7.72
CA GLY A 201 2.78 4.05 8.71
C GLY A 201 4.19 3.78 8.16
N ASP A 202 5.04 3.14 8.96
CA ASP A 202 6.19 2.39 8.43
C ASP A 202 5.68 1.05 7.90
N ILE A 203 5.91 0.78 6.61
CA ILE A 203 5.25 -0.29 5.86
C ILE A 203 6.28 -1.29 5.34
N ASP A 204 6.02 -2.58 5.54
CA ASP A 204 6.78 -3.71 4.98
C ASP A 204 5.80 -4.72 4.35
N ILE A 205 5.73 -4.74 3.02
CA ILE A 205 4.89 -5.67 2.26
C ILE A 205 5.79 -6.67 1.53
N ARG A 206 5.53 -7.96 1.74
CA ARG A 206 6.29 -9.06 1.13
C ARG A 206 5.35 -10.03 0.43
N ALA A 207 5.57 -10.26 -0.85
CA ALA A 207 4.72 -11.08 -1.69
C ALA A 207 5.57 -12.09 -2.47
N SER A 208 5.53 -13.36 -2.05
CA SER A 208 6.24 -14.47 -2.70
C SER A 208 5.37 -15.17 -3.74
N ASP A 209 5.97 -16.04 -4.56
CA ASP A 209 5.33 -16.61 -5.76
C ASP A 209 4.78 -15.49 -6.68
N LYS A 210 3.80 -15.79 -7.54
CA LYS A 210 3.14 -14.88 -8.49
C LYS A 210 2.16 -13.89 -7.82
N SER A 211 2.40 -13.54 -6.57
CA SER A 211 1.51 -12.70 -5.76
C SER A 211 1.56 -11.24 -6.20
N THR A 212 0.40 -10.66 -6.52
CA THR A 212 0.34 -9.25 -6.99
C THR A 212 0.11 -8.28 -5.85
N VAL A 213 0.84 -7.16 -5.84
CA VAL A 213 0.64 -6.04 -4.90
C VAL A 213 0.05 -4.86 -5.65
N THR A 214 -1.14 -4.39 -5.26
CA THR A 214 -1.80 -3.20 -5.84
C THR A 214 -2.16 -2.21 -4.75
N VAL A 215 -1.79 -0.94 -4.94
CA VAL A 215 -1.93 0.10 -3.92
C VAL A 215 -2.44 1.41 -4.50
N ASP A 216 -3.49 1.97 -3.89
CA ASP A 216 -3.97 3.33 -4.16
C ASP A 216 -3.02 4.39 -3.62
N LYS A 217 -2.85 4.49 -2.30
CA LYS A 217 -1.98 5.48 -1.67
C LYS A 217 -1.28 4.94 -0.43
N LEU A 218 0.04 5.11 -0.39
CA LEU A 218 0.84 4.93 0.84
C LEU A 218 1.38 6.26 1.33
N GLN A 219 1.47 6.41 2.66
CA GLN A 219 2.07 7.57 3.30
C GLN A 219 2.83 7.17 4.57
N GLY A 220 4.08 7.61 4.73
CA GLY A 220 4.85 7.34 5.95
C GLY A 220 6.36 7.47 5.76
N SER A 221 7.13 7.32 6.84
CA SER A 221 8.58 7.60 6.80
C SER A 221 9.38 6.50 6.08
N SER A 222 9.10 5.21 6.33
CA SER A 222 9.74 4.09 5.62
C SER A 222 8.74 3.15 4.96
N ILE A 223 8.90 2.90 3.65
CA ILE A 223 8.05 1.99 2.87
C ILE A 223 8.91 0.97 2.13
N ASN A 224 8.72 -0.31 2.45
CA ASN A 224 9.41 -1.43 1.84
C ASN A 224 8.37 -2.34 1.18
N ILE A 225 8.53 -2.63 -0.11
CA ILE A 225 7.68 -3.57 -0.85
C ILE A 225 8.57 -4.52 -1.64
N SER A 226 8.33 -5.82 -1.49
CA SER A 226 9.03 -6.87 -2.21
C SER A 226 8.04 -7.83 -2.86
N THR A 227 8.33 -8.20 -4.11
CA THR A 227 7.61 -9.19 -4.90
C THR A 227 8.60 -10.23 -5.43
N GLU A 228 8.17 -11.49 -5.56
CA GLU A 228 8.93 -12.52 -6.26
C GLU A 228 8.58 -12.49 -7.75
N ASP A 229 7.55 -13.22 -8.18
CA ASP A 229 7.15 -13.35 -9.60
C ASP A 229 5.90 -12.51 -9.95
N GLY A 230 5.65 -11.45 -9.17
CA GLY A 230 4.37 -10.73 -9.13
C GLY A 230 4.42 -9.27 -9.60
N LEU A 231 3.31 -8.79 -10.17
CA LEU A 231 3.10 -7.37 -10.48
C LEU A 231 3.07 -6.53 -9.20
N LEU A 232 3.88 -5.47 -9.17
CA LEU A 232 3.88 -4.44 -8.13
C LEU A 232 3.33 -3.14 -8.72
N LYS A 233 2.19 -2.64 -8.23
CA LYS A 233 1.58 -1.39 -8.68
C LYS A 233 1.23 -0.46 -7.53
N VAL A 234 1.81 0.74 -7.50
CA VAL A 234 1.49 1.81 -6.54
C VAL A 234 1.04 3.06 -7.29
N LYS A 235 -0.16 3.57 -7.02
CA LYS A 235 -0.70 4.75 -7.72
C LYS A 235 -0.20 6.07 -7.11
N TYR A 236 -0.08 6.15 -5.79
CA TYR A 236 0.46 7.31 -5.07
C TYR A 236 1.39 6.88 -3.93
N LEU A 237 2.54 7.53 -3.82
CA LEU A 237 3.56 7.24 -2.82
C LEU A 237 4.06 8.55 -2.19
N TYR A 238 3.83 8.74 -0.87
CA TYR A 238 4.20 9.94 -0.12
C TYR A 238 5.14 9.57 1.03
N THR A 239 6.46 9.74 0.87
CA THR A 239 7.41 9.16 1.84
C THR A 239 8.74 9.89 1.97
N GLU A 240 9.50 9.53 3.00
CA GLU A 240 10.89 9.94 3.21
C GLU A 240 11.88 8.89 2.68
N SER A 241 11.48 7.62 2.62
CA SER A 241 12.33 6.54 2.14
C SER A 241 11.49 5.37 1.64
N SER A 242 11.65 5.02 0.36
CA SER A 242 11.01 3.85 -0.23
C SER A 242 12.01 2.90 -0.89
N PHE A 243 11.78 1.60 -0.66
CA PHE A 243 12.47 0.51 -1.33
C PHE A 243 11.44 -0.44 -1.94
N LEU A 244 11.42 -0.54 -3.27
CA LEU A 244 10.52 -1.41 -4.00
C LEU A 244 11.33 -2.42 -4.81
N SER A 245 10.96 -3.70 -4.75
CA SER A 245 11.72 -4.76 -5.38
C SER A 245 10.86 -5.86 -6.02
N SER A 246 11.35 -6.42 -7.12
CA SER A 246 10.77 -7.59 -7.80
C SER A 246 11.86 -8.54 -8.28
N ALA A 247 11.65 -9.86 -8.16
CA ALA A 247 12.55 -10.84 -8.77
C ALA A 247 12.22 -10.98 -10.27
N ALA A 248 10.99 -11.35 -10.61
CA ALA A 248 10.49 -11.45 -11.97
C ALA A 248 9.08 -10.84 -12.12
N GLY A 249 9.00 -9.52 -12.17
CA GLY A 249 7.73 -8.81 -12.24
C GLY A 249 7.89 -7.35 -12.64
N ASP A 250 6.80 -6.77 -13.15
CA ASP A 250 6.76 -5.35 -13.50
C ASP A 250 6.48 -4.50 -12.25
N ILE A 251 7.15 -3.36 -12.14
CA ILE A 251 6.97 -2.37 -11.07
C ILE A 251 6.39 -1.10 -11.71
N THR A 252 5.13 -0.78 -11.42
CA THR A 252 4.47 0.46 -11.88
C THR A 252 4.27 1.42 -10.71
N LEU A 253 4.89 2.60 -10.79
CA LEU A 253 4.75 3.71 -9.86
C LEU A 253 4.03 4.87 -10.56
N GLY A 254 2.90 5.29 -9.99
CA GLY A 254 2.15 6.48 -10.39
C GLY A 254 2.85 7.74 -9.90
N SER A 255 2.17 8.64 -9.19
CA SER A 255 2.81 9.85 -8.68
C SER A 255 3.61 9.57 -7.40
N VAL A 256 4.93 9.64 -7.52
CA VAL A 256 5.84 9.67 -6.37
C VAL A 256 6.04 11.11 -5.91
N HIS A 257 5.81 11.30 -4.61
CA HIS A 257 6.05 12.51 -3.86
C HIS A 257 6.98 12.16 -2.70
N ASP A 258 8.26 12.03 -3.01
CA ASP A 258 9.28 11.99 -1.98
C ASP A 258 9.47 13.40 -1.41
N SER A 259 9.65 13.48 -0.09
CA SER A 259 10.01 14.74 0.57
C SER A 259 11.30 15.32 0.00
N SER A 260 11.65 16.58 0.32
CA SER A 260 12.85 17.23 -0.25
C SER A 260 14.17 16.51 0.06
N SER A 261 14.19 15.63 1.06
CA SER A 261 15.30 14.74 1.41
C SER A 261 15.07 13.26 1.03
N GLY A 262 13.92 12.95 0.42
CA GLY A 262 13.42 11.59 0.24
C GLY A 262 14.23 10.75 -0.75
N CYS A 263 14.18 9.43 -0.57
CA CYS A 263 14.90 8.48 -1.42
C CYS A 263 13.99 7.34 -1.91
N LEU A 264 13.79 7.24 -3.21
CA LEU A 264 13.12 6.11 -3.88
C LEU A 264 14.18 5.20 -4.50
N ASN A 265 14.16 3.94 -4.10
CA ASN A 265 14.95 2.87 -4.69
C ASN A 265 14.01 1.81 -5.29
N ALA A 266 14.08 1.56 -6.60
CA ALA A 266 13.29 0.52 -7.27
C ALA A 266 14.19 -0.47 -8.03
N LEU A 267 14.05 -1.77 -7.74
CA LEU A 267 14.90 -2.84 -8.25
C LEU A 267 14.06 -3.96 -8.91
N ALA A 268 14.38 -4.35 -10.14
CA ALA A 268 13.89 -5.60 -10.73
C ALA A 268 15.04 -6.47 -11.26
N GLN A 269 15.05 -7.78 -11.01
CA GLN A 269 16.02 -8.67 -11.68
C GLN A 269 15.54 -8.99 -13.11
N GLN A 270 14.25 -9.23 -13.28
CA GLN A 270 13.58 -9.44 -14.56
C GLN A 270 12.25 -8.66 -14.57
N GLY A 271 11.99 -7.86 -15.61
CA GLY A 271 10.73 -7.13 -15.76
C GLY A 271 10.91 -5.68 -16.23
N ALA A 272 9.83 -4.91 -16.24
CA ALA A 272 9.87 -3.48 -16.52
C ALA A 272 9.62 -2.63 -15.27
N ILE A 273 10.36 -1.52 -15.12
CA ILE A 273 10.03 -0.46 -14.17
C ILE A 273 9.40 0.69 -14.95
N ASP A 274 8.17 1.07 -14.59
CA ASP A 274 7.46 2.24 -15.11
C ASP A 274 7.18 3.24 -13.97
N VAL A 275 7.79 4.43 -14.00
CA VAL A 275 7.66 5.42 -12.90
C VAL A 275 7.31 6.81 -13.43
N TYR A 276 6.40 7.50 -12.74
CA TYR A 276 6.17 8.94 -12.90
C TYR A 276 6.67 9.73 -11.67
N VAL A 277 7.57 10.67 -11.92
CA VAL A 277 8.23 11.46 -10.87
C VAL A 277 7.71 12.90 -10.92
N SER A 278 6.91 13.25 -9.91
CA SER A 278 6.34 14.60 -9.75
C SER A 278 7.21 15.51 -8.89
N GLU A 279 7.68 15.01 -7.75
CA GLU A 279 8.50 15.74 -6.79
C GLU A 279 9.69 14.87 -6.38
N LEU A 280 10.85 15.49 -6.12
CA LEU A 280 12.13 14.79 -5.98
C LEU A 280 12.92 15.17 -4.72
N GLY A 281 13.39 14.12 -4.06
CA GLY A 281 14.75 14.01 -3.51
C GLY A 281 15.66 13.22 -4.47
N LYS A 282 15.88 11.93 -4.19
CA LYS A 282 16.79 11.03 -4.93
C LYS A 282 16.06 9.80 -5.45
N VAL A 283 16.30 9.40 -6.70
CA VAL A 283 15.65 8.25 -7.34
C VAL A 283 16.69 7.32 -7.96
N GLU A 284 16.83 6.10 -7.45
CA GLU A 284 17.62 5.02 -8.05
C GLU A 284 16.72 3.90 -8.59
N LEU A 285 16.82 3.64 -9.89
CA LEU A 285 16.05 2.62 -10.61
C LEU A 285 17.02 1.64 -11.24
N LYS A 286 16.82 0.34 -11.03
CA LYS A 286 17.72 -0.68 -11.58
C LYS A 286 16.99 -1.92 -12.08
N VAL A 287 17.25 -2.30 -13.32
CA VAL A 287 16.66 -3.49 -13.97
C VAL A 287 17.75 -4.35 -14.57
N HIS A 288 17.98 -5.56 -14.04
CA HIS A 288 19.05 -6.41 -14.57
C HIS A 288 18.74 -6.95 -15.97
N LYS A 289 17.49 -7.32 -16.26
CA LYS A 289 17.01 -7.73 -17.59
C LYS A 289 15.58 -7.24 -17.85
N GLY A 290 15.41 -6.36 -18.84
CA GLY A 290 14.12 -5.76 -19.17
C GLY A 290 14.26 -4.30 -19.57
N SER A 291 13.40 -3.41 -19.07
CA SER A 291 13.43 -1.98 -19.45
C SER A 291 13.02 -1.06 -18.30
N ILE A 292 13.50 0.18 -18.34
CA ILE A 292 13.05 1.26 -17.44
C ILE A 292 12.34 2.32 -18.28
N LEU A 293 11.16 2.76 -17.87
CA LEU A 293 10.50 3.95 -18.37
C LEU A 293 10.40 4.97 -17.23
N VAL A 294 11.11 6.08 -17.37
CA VAL A 294 11.04 7.23 -16.46
C VAL A 294 10.23 8.33 -17.13
N LYS A 295 9.18 8.78 -16.46
CA LYS A 295 8.40 9.96 -16.83
C LYS A 295 8.60 11.04 -15.77
N VAL A 296 8.85 12.27 -16.21
CA VAL A 296 9.07 13.42 -15.31
C VAL A 296 8.14 14.57 -15.64
N ALA A 297 7.80 15.37 -14.63
CA ALA A 297 7.21 16.68 -14.85
C ALA A 297 8.20 17.61 -15.60
N SER A 298 7.72 18.45 -16.52
CA SER A 298 8.56 19.30 -17.36
C SER A 298 9.38 20.34 -16.56
N SER A 299 8.89 20.78 -15.41
CA SER A 299 9.55 21.74 -14.51
C SER A 299 10.49 21.10 -13.47
N LEU A 300 10.72 19.78 -13.56
CA LEU A 300 11.47 19.04 -12.54
C LEU A 300 12.96 19.41 -12.56
N GLN A 301 13.53 19.69 -11.39
CA GLN A 301 14.93 20.04 -11.21
C GLN A 301 15.74 18.86 -10.64
N ALA A 302 16.66 18.30 -11.42
CA ALA A 302 17.50 17.17 -11.01
C ALA A 302 18.74 16.97 -11.89
N TYR A 303 19.81 16.42 -11.31
CA TYR A 303 20.86 15.76 -12.08
C TYR A 303 20.35 14.41 -12.65
N LEU A 304 20.73 14.09 -13.89
CA LEU A 304 20.28 12.91 -14.62
C LEU A 304 21.48 11.99 -14.89
N GLN A 305 21.31 10.69 -14.65
CA GLN A 305 22.24 9.64 -15.07
C GLN A 305 21.47 8.42 -15.57
N LEU A 306 21.49 8.19 -16.89
CA LEU A 306 20.87 7.05 -17.55
C LEU A 306 21.96 6.09 -18.04
N SER A 307 21.77 4.79 -17.84
CA SER A 307 22.70 3.71 -18.19
C SER A 307 21.91 2.54 -18.76
N GLY A 308 22.25 2.08 -19.95
CA GLY A 308 21.62 0.89 -20.52
C GLY A 308 22.20 0.47 -21.87
N LYS A 309 21.75 -0.68 -22.39
CA LYS A 309 22.16 -1.14 -23.71
C LYS A 309 21.71 -0.17 -24.81
N GLU A 310 20.50 0.35 -24.65
CA GLU A 310 19.87 1.35 -25.52
C GLU A 310 19.23 2.43 -24.64
N ILE A 311 19.37 3.71 -25.01
CA ILE A 311 18.69 4.82 -24.34
C ILE A 311 17.85 5.58 -25.38
N ASP A 312 16.60 5.86 -25.02
CA ASP A 312 15.60 6.50 -25.86
C ASP A 312 15.01 7.70 -25.10
N MET A 313 15.29 8.91 -25.58
CA MET A 313 14.88 10.17 -24.96
C MET A 313 13.95 10.93 -25.90
N ASN A 314 12.87 11.49 -25.38
CA ASN A 314 11.95 12.31 -26.18
C ASN A 314 12.51 13.73 -26.37
N SER A 315 12.28 14.33 -27.54
CA SER A 315 12.73 15.68 -27.92
C SER A 315 12.23 16.78 -26.98
N ASP A 316 11.11 16.55 -26.28
CA ASP A 316 10.48 17.51 -25.38
C ASP A 316 11.20 17.62 -24.01
N VAL A 317 12.28 16.85 -23.81
CA VAL A 317 13.12 16.88 -22.61
C VAL A 317 14.38 17.68 -22.90
N HIS A 318 14.47 18.90 -22.37
CA HIS A 318 15.71 19.67 -22.41
C HIS A 318 16.67 19.20 -21.31
N VAL A 319 17.89 18.82 -21.68
CA VAL A 319 18.96 18.43 -20.75
C VAL A 319 20.16 19.36 -20.96
N GLU A 320 20.48 20.13 -19.93
CA GLU A 320 21.64 21.02 -19.88
C GLU A 320 22.92 20.21 -19.58
N GLU A 321 24.07 20.67 -20.11
CA GLU A 321 25.37 19.98 -20.04
C GLU A 321 25.31 18.47 -20.38
N MET A 322 24.46 18.10 -21.34
CA MET A 322 24.30 16.71 -21.75
C MET A 322 25.62 16.12 -22.27
N ASN A 323 26.05 15.01 -21.67
CA ASN A 323 27.20 14.23 -22.07
C ASN A 323 26.77 12.78 -22.31
N GLU A 324 27.03 12.28 -23.51
CA GLU A 324 26.77 10.90 -23.93
C GLU A 324 28.10 10.16 -24.14
N ALA A 325 28.25 9.04 -23.45
CA ALA A 325 29.41 8.18 -23.52
C ALA A 325 28.98 6.77 -23.96
N HIS A 326 29.40 6.37 -25.16
CA HIS A 326 29.29 5.00 -25.62
C HIS A 326 30.44 4.16 -25.06
N ARG A 327 30.13 2.94 -24.63
CA ARG A 327 31.06 1.90 -24.21
C ARG A 327 30.71 0.60 -24.95
N ASP A 328 31.64 -0.35 -24.98
CA ASP A 328 31.45 -1.63 -25.66
C ASP A 328 30.25 -2.44 -25.08
N ASP A 329 29.83 -2.13 -23.84
CA ASP A 329 28.74 -2.76 -23.10
C ASP A 329 27.44 -1.94 -23.01
N GLY A 330 27.40 -0.70 -23.51
CA GLY A 330 26.18 0.13 -23.51
C GLY A 330 26.40 1.62 -23.68
N VAL A 331 25.34 2.40 -23.47
CA VAL A 331 25.34 3.86 -23.52
C VAL A 331 25.12 4.42 -22.11
N ILE A 332 25.83 5.49 -21.77
CA ILE A 332 25.60 6.26 -20.55
C ILE A 332 25.34 7.72 -20.94
N ILE A 333 24.24 8.29 -20.48
CA ILE A 333 23.88 9.70 -20.66
C ILE A 333 23.85 10.38 -19.29
N THR A 334 24.48 11.55 -19.19
CA THR A 334 24.46 12.40 -17.99
C THR A 334 24.14 13.84 -18.36
N GLY A 335 23.59 14.60 -17.41
CA GLY A 335 23.28 16.03 -17.60
C GLY A 335 22.35 16.58 -16.52
N PHE A 336 21.76 17.75 -16.74
CA PHE A 336 20.88 18.42 -15.79
C PHE A 336 19.51 18.70 -16.38
N LEU A 337 18.47 18.44 -15.62
CA LEU A 337 17.10 18.87 -15.88
C LEU A 337 16.87 20.15 -15.08
N ASN A 338 16.70 21.29 -15.76
CA ASN A 338 16.30 22.58 -15.18
C ASN A 338 17.11 23.04 -13.94
N GLN A 339 18.36 22.59 -13.76
CA GLN A 339 19.13 22.74 -12.52
C GLN A 339 20.59 23.13 -12.79
N THR A 340 21.11 24.06 -11.98
CA THR A 340 22.46 24.66 -12.13
C THR A 340 23.54 24.07 -11.21
N SER A 341 23.27 22.98 -10.47
CA SER A 341 24.28 22.32 -9.61
C SER A 341 23.96 20.85 -9.31
N LYS A 342 24.97 20.07 -8.89
CA LYS A 342 24.91 18.58 -8.81
C LYS A 342 24.35 17.98 -7.51
N HIS A 343 24.06 18.76 -6.47
CA HIS A 343 24.29 18.26 -5.10
C HIS A 343 23.10 17.96 -4.18
N GLU A 344 21.86 18.04 -4.66
CA GLU A 344 20.70 17.70 -3.81
C GLU A 344 19.73 16.67 -4.41
N LYS A 345 19.47 16.73 -5.72
CA LYS A 345 18.44 15.91 -6.38
C LYS A 345 18.98 15.20 -7.59
N TRP A 346 18.66 13.92 -7.75
CA TRP A 346 19.09 13.14 -8.91
C TRP A 346 18.15 11.99 -9.27
N ILE A 347 18.14 11.65 -10.56
CA ILE A 347 17.53 10.45 -11.11
C ILE A 347 18.65 9.60 -11.72
N LYS A 348 18.79 8.36 -11.24
CA LYS A 348 19.69 7.36 -11.79
C LYS A 348 18.89 6.16 -12.26
N ALA A 349 19.00 5.79 -13.54
CA ALA A 349 18.36 4.61 -14.11
C ALA A 349 19.39 3.70 -14.77
N ASP A 350 19.46 2.43 -14.35
CA ASP A 350 20.46 1.45 -14.77
C ASP A 350 19.79 0.16 -15.30
N ALA A 351 19.80 -0.02 -16.63
CA ALA A 351 19.28 -1.20 -17.31
C ALA A 351 20.35 -1.84 -18.23
N PRO A 352 21.42 -2.44 -17.68
CA PRO A 352 22.61 -2.83 -18.45
C PRO A 352 22.36 -3.83 -19.59
N LYS A 353 21.32 -4.68 -19.50
CA LYS A 353 20.92 -5.61 -20.57
C LYS A 353 19.65 -5.17 -21.31
N GLY A 354 19.28 -3.90 -21.17
CA GLY A 354 17.93 -3.40 -21.44
C GLY A 354 17.88 -2.00 -22.03
N THR A 355 16.66 -1.52 -22.23
CA THR A 355 16.40 -0.16 -22.75
C THR A 355 15.97 0.77 -21.62
N VAL A 356 16.55 1.97 -21.56
CA VAL A 356 16.06 3.06 -20.71
C VAL A 356 15.32 4.07 -21.59
N ARG A 357 14.04 4.30 -21.28
CA ARG A 357 13.20 5.32 -21.92
C ARG A 357 13.01 6.49 -20.96
N PHE A 358 13.27 7.69 -21.43
CA PHE A 358 13.06 8.93 -20.67
C PHE A 358 12.07 9.85 -21.39
N ARG A 359 11.05 10.32 -20.68
CA ARG A 359 9.91 11.08 -21.22
C ARG A 359 9.52 12.24 -20.30
N SER A 360 9.14 13.38 -20.87
CA SER A 360 8.34 14.38 -20.18
C SER A 360 6.86 13.97 -20.22
N GLN A 361 6.12 14.19 -19.13
CA GLN A 361 4.67 14.00 -19.08
C GLN A 361 4.05 15.04 -18.14
N SER A 362 2.87 15.58 -18.50
CA SER A 362 2.16 16.50 -17.61
C SER A 362 1.44 15.75 -16.49
N TRP A 363 1.23 16.40 -15.34
CA TRP A 363 0.47 15.83 -14.22
C TRP A 363 -0.96 15.45 -14.63
N PHE A 364 -1.61 16.23 -15.50
CA PHE A 364 -2.95 15.89 -16.01
C PHE A 364 -2.94 14.57 -16.79
N GLN A 365 -1.93 14.35 -17.64
CA GLN A 365 -1.75 13.09 -18.36
C GLN A 365 -1.40 11.92 -17.44
N SER A 366 -0.70 12.14 -16.31
CA SER A 366 -0.29 11.06 -15.41
C SER A 366 -1.46 10.48 -14.60
N LEU A 367 -2.53 11.26 -14.39
CA LEU A 367 -3.77 10.79 -13.74
C LEU A 367 -4.54 9.74 -14.54
N LYS A 368 -4.30 9.62 -15.86
CA LYS A 368 -5.05 8.73 -16.78
C LYS A 368 -6.58 8.88 -16.67
N LEU A 369 -7.05 10.12 -16.47
CA LEU A 369 -8.47 10.44 -16.61
C LEU A 369 -8.86 10.20 -18.07
N GLN A 370 -9.97 9.51 -18.31
CA GLN A 370 -10.60 9.51 -19.62
C GLN A 370 -11.30 10.86 -19.83
N ASP A 371 -11.23 11.38 -21.05
CA ASP A 371 -12.01 12.56 -21.49
C ASP A 371 -13.52 12.26 -21.48
#